data_AF-A0A7V9VE35-F1
#
_entry.id   AF-A0A7V9VE35-F1
#
_cell.length_a   1.000
_cell.length_b   1.000
_cell.length_c   1.000
_cell.angle_alpha   90.00
_cell.angle_beta   90.00
_cell.angle_gamma   90.00
#
_symmetry.space_group_name_H-M   'P 1'
#
loop_
_entity.id
_entity.type
_entity.pdbx_description
1 polymer ?
#
loop_
_entity_poly.entity_id
_entity_poly.type
_entity_poly.pdbx_seq_one_letter_code
_entity_poly.pdbx_strand_id
1 'polypeptide(L)'
;MGTIDDASEDLARWQDALRRGTFEDRVAALEAVVERLELGNTSMDAAIDLYELGMGLASAATATIDAAELRVEELSRQAAKVARQSRIIQFPFTDDDADDGDGDHGPDEAPF
;
A
#
# COMPACT_ATOMS: atom_id res chain seq x y z
N MET A 1 37.01 -20.50 13.28
CA MET A 1 36.47 -21.69 13.98
C MET A 1 35.19 -21.24 14.67
N GLY A 2 34.13 -21.00 13.88
CA GLY A 2 32.81 -20.63 14.42
C GLY A 2 32.19 -21.89 15.01
N THR A 3 31.86 -21.83 16.30
CA THR A 3 31.35 -22.97 17.05
C THR A 3 29.90 -23.24 16.66
N ILE A 4 29.46 -24.49 16.85
CA ILE A 4 28.04 -24.91 16.72
C ILE A 4 27.08 -23.98 17.48
N ASP A 5 27.58 -23.29 18.52
CA ASP A 5 26.87 -22.30 19.32
C ASP A 5 26.36 -21.09 18.51
N ASP A 6 27.17 -20.54 17.58
CA ASP A 6 26.82 -19.32 16.81
C ASP A 6 25.58 -19.55 15.93
N ALA A 7 25.49 -20.72 15.30
CA ALA A 7 24.37 -21.05 14.40
C ALA A 7 23.04 -21.18 15.15
N SER A 8 23.08 -21.62 16.41
CA SER A 8 21.88 -21.74 17.25
C SER A 8 21.38 -20.39 17.73
N GLU A 9 22.29 -19.47 18.04
CA GLU A 9 21.95 -18.09 18.40
C GLU A 9 21.37 -17.33 17.21
N ASP A 10 21.96 -17.48 16.03
CA ASP A 10 21.47 -16.84 14.79
C ASP A 10 20.04 -17.28 14.49
N LEU A 11 19.76 -18.58 14.57
CA LEU A 11 18.42 -19.11 14.37
C LEU A 11 17.43 -18.52 15.39
N ALA A 12 17.81 -18.42 16.66
CA ALA A 12 16.96 -17.83 17.69
C ALA A 12 16.68 -16.33 17.42
N ARG A 13 17.70 -15.56 17.01
CA ARG A 13 17.56 -14.15 16.63
C ARG A 13 16.62 -13.97 15.44
N TRP A 14 16.80 -14.75 14.37
CA TRP A 14 15.96 -14.68 13.18
C TRP A 14 14.52 -15.16 13.43
N GLN A 15 14.33 -16.15 14.31
CA GLN A 15 12.99 -16.52 14.76
C GLN A 15 12.30 -15.40 15.55
N ASP A 16 13.05 -14.61 16.32
CA ASP A 16 12.48 -13.44 16.99
C ASP A 16 12.11 -12.34 15.99
N ALA A 17 12.95 -12.10 14.97
CA ALA A 17 12.63 -11.22 13.85
C ALA A 17 11.33 -11.67 13.13
N LEU A 18 11.16 -12.97 12.91
CA LEU A 18 9.91 -13.53 12.36
C LEU A 18 8.70 -13.19 13.23
N ARG A 19 8.77 -13.46 14.54
CA ARG A 19 7.61 -13.33 15.45
C ARG A 19 7.28 -11.88 15.79
N ARG A 20 8.28 -11.02 15.92
CA ARG A 20 8.17 -9.70 16.56
C ARG A 20 8.91 -8.57 15.85
N GLY A 21 9.70 -8.88 14.82
CA GLY A 21 10.44 -7.88 14.06
C GLY A 21 9.55 -6.99 13.21
N THR A 22 10.12 -5.86 12.82
CA THR A 22 9.59 -4.96 11.78
C THR A 22 9.70 -5.59 10.39
N PHE A 23 9.19 -4.91 9.37
CA PHE A 23 9.38 -5.35 7.98
C PHE A 23 10.88 -5.46 7.65
N GLU A 24 11.64 -4.42 7.99
CA GLU A 24 13.08 -4.32 7.75
C GLU A 24 13.85 -5.42 8.49
N ASP A 25 13.51 -5.69 9.76
CA ASP A 25 14.14 -6.78 10.52
C ASP A 25 13.92 -8.15 9.87
N ARG A 26 12.71 -8.39 9.34
CA ARG A 26 12.37 -9.66 8.67
C ARG A 26 13.11 -9.82 7.35
N VAL A 27 13.24 -8.75 6.57
CA VAL A 27 14.00 -8.76 5.31
C VAL A 27 15.47 -8.99 5.58
N ALA A 28 16.07 -8.29 6.55
CA ALA A 28 17.47 -8.48 6.91
C ALA A 28 17.75 -9.91 7.41
N ALA A 29 16.85 -10.48 8.21
CA ALA A 29 16.94 -11.87 8.64
C ALA A 29 16.81 -12.85 7.45
N LEU A 30 15.93 -12.57 6.49
CA LEU A 30 15.76 -13.39 5.30
C LEU A 30 17.02 -13.40 4.42
N GLU A 31 17.63 -12.24 4.20
CA GLU A 31 18.88 -12.12 3.45
C GLU A 31 20.00 -12.94 4.10
N ALA A 32 20.13 -12.85 5.43
CA ALA A 32 21.13 -13.62 6.17
C ALA A 32 20.88 -15.14 6.11
N VAL A 33 19.61 -15.57 6.17
CA VAL A 33 19.23 -16.98 5.99
C VAL A 33 19.58 -17.48 4.60
N VAL A 34 19.29 -16.69 3.55
CA VAL A 34 19.63 -17.05 2.16
C VAL A 34 21.13 -17.16 1.98
N GLU A 35 21.91 -16.17 2.44
CA GLU A 35 23.37 -16.22 2.40
C GLU A 35 23.90 -17.49 3.10
N ARG A 36 23.32 -17.85 4.25
CA ARG A 36 23.71 -19.06 4.99
C ARG A 36 23.44 -20.35 4.22
N LEU A 37 22.32 -20.42 3.50
CA LEU A 37 21.98 -21.56 2.65
C LEU A 37 22.91 -21.64 1.43
N GLU A 38 23.24 -20.49 0.82
CA GLU A 38 24.11 -20.42 -0.37
C GLU A 38 25.56 -20.83 -0.09
N LEU A 39 26.06 -20.59 1.13
CA LEU A 39 27.39 -21.03 1.55
C LEU A 39 27.55 -22.56 1.57
N GLY A 40 26.45 -23.32 1.68
CA GLY A 40 26.43 -24.78 1.56
C GLY A 40 27.16 -25.56 2.67
N ASN A 41 27.69 -24.91 3.71
CA ASN A 41 28.43 -25.54 4.81
C ASN A 41 27.53 -25.87 6.02
N THR A 42 26.30 -26.32 5.75
CA THR A 42 25.25 -26.60 6.74
C THR A 42 24.79 -28.04 6.62
N SER A 43 24.44 -28.70 7.74
CA SER A 43 23.88 -30.05 7.72
C SER A 43 22.49 -30.07 7.05
N MET A 44 22.04 -31.23 6.59
CA MET A 44 20.72 -31.34 5.95
C MET A 44 19.60 -30.84 6.88
N ASP A 45 19.59 -31.28 8.14
CA ASP A 45 18.56 -30.88 9.11
C ASP A 45 18.54 -29.36 9.32
N ALA A 46 19.72 -28.75 9.50
CA ALA A 46 19.82 -27.31 9.67
C ALA A 46 19.47 -26.54 8.38
N ALA A 47 19.69 -27.10 7.20
CA ALA A 47 19.28 -26.49 5.94
C ALA A 47 17.76 -26.48 5.80
N ILE A 48 17.08 -27.52 6.28
CA ILE A 48 15.61 -27.58 6.34
C ILE A 48 15.08 -26.51 7.31
N ASP A 49 15.65 -26.41 8.52
CA ASP A 49 15.24 -25.40 9.50
C ASP A 49 15.39 -23.97 8.96
N LEU A 50 16.50 -23.68 8.27
CA LEU A 50 16.75 -22.39 7.63
C LEU A 50 15.76 -22.11 6.50
N TYR A 51 15.44 -23.13 5.69
CA TYR A 51 14.47 -22.99 4.61
C TYR A 51 13.07 -22.66 5.14
N GLU A 52 12.60 -23.39 6.15
CA GLU A 52 11.30 -23.14 6.79
C GLU A 52 11.22 -21.74 7.40
N LEU A 53 12.29 -21.33 8.08
CA LEU A 53 12.39 -19.98 8.64
C LEU A 53 12.38 -18.90 7.54
N GLY A 54 13.13 -19.10 6.45
CA GLY A 54 13.16 -18.18 5.32
C GLY A 54 11.78 -18.03 4.67
N MET A 55 11.06 -19.14 4.48
CA MET A 55 9.67 -19.12 4.00
C MET A 55 8.74 -18.34 4.93
N GLY A 56 8.89 -18.52 6.24
CA GLY A 56 8.14 -17.76 7.25
C GLY A 56 8.43 -16.26 7.19
N LEU A 57 9.71 -15.88 7.10
CA LEU A 57 10.15 -14.49 7.02
C LEU A 57 9.61 -13.80 5.76
N ALA A 58 9.73 -14.45 4.60
CA ALA A 58 9.19 -13.96 3.34
C ALA A 58 7.68 -13.75 3.41
N SER A 59 6.95 -14.74 3.93
CA SER A 59 5.48 -14.64 4.09
C SER A 59 5.08 -13.50 5.02
N ALA A 60 5.77 -13.33 6.15
CA ALA A 60 5.48 -12.25 7.09
C ALA A 60 5.82 -10.86 6.54
N ALA A 61 6.88 -10.75 5.73
CA ALA A 61 7.23 -9.51 5.04
C ALA A 61 6.15 -9.12 4.02
N THR A 62 5.72 -10.05 3.16
CA THR A 62 4.65 -9.83 2.19
C THR A 62 3.34 -9.43 2.87
N ALA A 63 2.94 -10.13 3.94
CA ALA A 63 1.73 -9.78 4.69
C ALA A 63 1.78 -8.36 5.29
N THR A 64 2.99 -7.85 5.59
CA THR A 64 3.16 -6.47 6.07
C THR A 64 2.94 -5.46 4.96
N ILE A 65 3.40 -5.75 3.74
CA ILE A 65 3.15 -4.93 2.55
C ILE A 65 1.66 -4.91 2.22
N ASP A 66 1.01 -6.08 2.15
CA ASP A 66 -0.42 -6.19 1.85
C ASP A 66 -1.28 -5.37 2.82
N ALA A 67 -0.95 -5.42 4.12
CA ALA A 67 -1.62 -4.64 5.15
C ALA A 67 -1.40 -3.12 4.98
N ALA A 68 -0.18 -2.72 4.59
CA ALA A 68 0.14 -1.32 4.32
C ALA A 68 -0.62 -0.80 3.09
N GLU A 69 -0.68 -1.58 2.01
CA GLU A 69 -1.42 -1.26 0.79
C GLU A 69 -2.91 -1.05 1.09
N LEU A 70 -3.54 -2.01 1.78
CA LEU A 70 -4.95 -1.90 2.17
C LEU A 70 -5.24 -0.64 2.99
N ARG A 71 -4.32 -0.27 3.89
CA ARG A 71 -4.44 0.93 4.71
C ARG A 71 -4.34 2.21 3.86
N VAL A 72 -3.45 2.24 2.88
CA VAL A 72 -3.31 3.37 1.94
C VAL A 72 -4.56 3.52 1.09
N GLU A 73 -5.14 2.43 0.60
CA GLU A 73 -6.38 2.45 -0.19
C GLU A 73 -7.56 3.00 0.63
N GLU A 74 -7.72 2.54 1.88
CA GLU A 74 -8.77 3.03 2.78
C GLU A 74 -8.63 4.54 3.04
N LEU A 75 -7.42 5.00 3.39
CA LEU A 75 -7.16 6.41 3.63
C LEU A 75 -7.41 7.27 2.39
N SER A 76 -7.05 6.77 1.21
CA SER A 76 -7.28 7.45 -0.07
C SER A 76 -8.78 7.61 -0.36
N ARG A 77 -9.57 6.54 -0.11
CA ARG A 77 -11.03 6.58 -0.24
C ARG A 77 -11.67 7.55 0.75
N GLN A 78 -11.20 7.58 2.00
CA GLN A 78 -11.68 8.53 3.00
C GLN A 78 -11.37 9.97 2.61
N ALA A 79 -10.14 10.25 2.16
CA ALA A 79 -9.74 11.58 1.69
C ALA A 79 -10.63 12.07 0.54
N ALA A 80 -10.93 11.21 -0.43
CA ALA A 80 -11.83 11.55 -1.54
C ALA A 80 -13.26 11.90 -1.06
N LYS A 81 -13.78 11.16 -0.06
CA LYS A 81 -15.09 11.44 0.54
C LYS A 81 -15.12 12.80 1.24
N VAL A 82 -14.09 13.12 2.02
CA VAL A 82 -13.95 14.42 2.71
C VAL A 82 -13.88 15.57 1.70
N ALA A 83 -13.08 15.43 0.64
CA ALA A 83 -12.97 16.44 -0.40
C ALA A 83 -14.31 16.72 -1.10
N ARG A 84 -15.12 15.68 -1.32
CA ARG A 84 -16.46 15.81 -1.92
C ARG A 84 -17.48 16.43 -0.96
N GLN A 85 -17.42 16.10 0.33
CA GLN A 85 -18.30 16.67 1.37
C GLN A 85 -17.99 18.13 1.69
N SER A 86 -16.74 18.55 1.48
CA SER A 86 -16.31 19.94 1.68
C SER A 86 -16.75 20.88 0.54
N ARG A 87 -17.33 20.33 -0.54
CA ARG A 87 -17.91 21.09 -1.66
C ARG A 87 -19.42 21.31 -1.44
N ILE A 88 -19.80 21.91 -0.32
CA ILE A 88 -21.16 22.43 -0.10
C ILE A 88 -21.09 23.96 -0.15
N ILE A 89 -20.82 24.50 -1.34
CA ILE A 89 -21.43 25.75 -1.84
C ILE A 89 -21.41 25.64 -3.37
N GLN A 90 -22.42 24.99 -3.97
CA GLN A 90 -22.79 25.30 -5.34
C GLN A 90 -23.94 26.30 -5.21
N PHE A 91 -23.61 27.58 -5.35
CA PHE A 91 -24.57 28.67 -5.27
C PHE A 91 -25.73 28.44 -6.26
N PRO A 92 -26.99 28.47 -5.81
CA PRO A 92 -28.15 28.37 -6.68
C PRO A 92 -28.60 29.78 -7.07
N PHE A 93 -27.89 30.46 -7.98
CA PHE A 93 -28.40 31.69 -8.59
C PHE A 93 -27.78 31.90 -9.97
N THR A 94 -28.47 31.39 -10.98
CA THR A 94 -28.63 32.09 -12.27
C THR A 94 -30.08 31.90 -12.72
N ASP A 95 -31.01 32.40 -11.92
CA ASP A 95 -32.27 32.91 -12.47
C ASP A 95 -32.00 34.39 -12.70
N ASP A 96 -31.52 34.73 -13.91
CA ASP A 96 -31.68 36.06 -14.46
C ASP A 96 -32.76 35.94 -15.55
N ASP A 97 -33.97 35.61 -15.10
CA ASP A 97 -35.20 35.96 -15.78
C ASP A 97 -35.31 37.49 -15.77
N ALA A 98 -34.66 38.14 -16.74
CA ALA A 98 -35.03 39.48 -17.18
C ALA A 98 -36.08 39.34 -18.29
N ASP A 99 -37.30 39.02 -17.85
CA ASP A 99 -38.53 39.41 -18.55
C ASP A 99 -38.71 40.92 -18.36
N ASP A 100 -38.74 41.68 -19.47
CA ASP A 100 -39.62 42.84 -19.69
C ASP A 100 -39.16 43.63 -20.93
N GLY A 101 -39.99 43.66 -21.98
CA GLY A 101 -39.91 44.72 -22.99
C GLY A 101 -40.40 44.37 -24.40
N ASP A 102 -41.71 44.16 -24.51
CA ASP A 102 -42.52 44.18 -25.73
C ASP A 102 -42.26 45.38 -26.67
N GLY A 103 -42.44 45.15 -27.98
CA GLY A 103 -42.71 46.18 -28.97
C GLY A 103 -41.64 46.39 -30.06
N ASP A 104 -41.82 45.80 -31.24
CA ASP A 104 -42.57 46.46 -32.32
C ASP A 104 -42.64 45.58 -33.58
N HIS A 105 -43.80 45.69 -34.22
CA HIS A 105 -44.32 44.95 -35.35
C HIS A 105 -43.59 45.33 -36.66
N GLY A 106 -43.57 44.41 -37.64
CA GLY A 106 -42.93 44.62 -38.95
C GLY A 106 -43.53 45.75 -39.80
N PRO A 107 -42.94 45.98 -40.99
CA PRO A 107 -43.60 45.44 -42.18
C PRO A 107 -42.61 44.66 -43.07
N ASP A 108 -42.95 43.45 -43.50
CA ASP A 108 -43.82 43.13 -44.65
C ASP A 108 -43.15 43.45 -46.00
N GLU A 109 -42.89 42.38 -46.76
CA GLU A 109 -42.67 42.27 -48.23
C GLU A 109 -41.60 43.15 -48.94
N ALA A 110 -40.82 42.72 -49.93
CA ALA A 110 -40.50 41.46 -50.62
C ALA A 110 -39.31 41.77 -51.60
N PRO A 111 -39.06 41.05 -52.71
CA PRO A 111 -37.74 40.48 -53.02
C PRO A 111 -36.99 41.18 -54.17
N PHE A 112 -35.70 40.85 -54.33
CA PHE A 112 -35.04 40.74 -55.64
C PHE A 112 -34.09 39.54 -55.65
#